data_AF-A0A4Y2TS09-F1
#
_entry.id   AF-A0A4Y2TS09-F1
#
_cell.length_a   1.000
_cell.length_b   1.000
_cell.length_c   1.000
_cell.angle_alpha   90.00
_cell.angle_beta   90.00
_cell.angle_gamma   90.00
#
_symmetry.space_group_name_H-M   'P 1'
#
loop_
_entity.id
_entity.type
_entity.pdbx_description
1 polymer ?
#
loop_
_entity_poly.entity_id
_entity_poly.type
_entity_poly.pdbx_seq_one_letter_code
_entity_poly.pdbx_strand_id
1 'polypeptide(L)' 'MSLAGFGYADVENRVMCSSDTVMRIASISKSITMAAVAKLWEQGKLDVDKPVQEYVPSFPQKFYGGKP' A
#
# COMPACT_ATOMS: atom_id res chain seq x y z
N MET A 1 24.45 -6.66 16.05
CA MET A 1 24.56 -5.38 15.32
C MET A 1 23.23 -4.66 15.52
N SER A 2 23.19 -3.52 16.22
CA SER A 2 21.96 -2.76 16.43
C SER A 2 21.69 -1.86 15.22
N LEU A 3 20.44 -1.75 14.80
CA LEU A 3 20.01 -0.75 13.82
C LEU A 3 20.22 0.66 14.42
N ALA A 4 20.64 1.62 13.60
CA ALA A 4 20.87 2.99 14.01
C ALA A 4 20.22 3.98 13.03
N GLY A 5 19.70 5.09 13.57
CA GLY A 5 19.25 6.24 12.79
C GLY A 5 20.35 7.29 12.71
N PHE A 6 20.35 8.09 11.63
CA PHE A 6 21.30 9.18 11.43
C PHE A 6 20.57 10.49 11.13
N GLY A 7 21.11 11.60 11.61
CA GLY A 7 20.51 12.92 11.42
C GLY A 7 19.26 13.15 12.29
N TYR A 8 18.40 14.05 11.82
CA TYR A 8 17.18 14.44 12.51
C TYR A 8 15.95 13.80 11.84
N ALA A 9 15.04 13.24 12.64
CA ALA A 9 13.70 12.84 12.21
C ALA A 9 12.78 14.05 12.01
N ASP A 10 13.01 15.12 12.78
CA ASP A 10 12.33 16.41 12.71
C ASP A 10 13.39 17.50 12.92
N VAL A 11 13.58 18.34 11.90
CA VAL A 11 14.67 19.33 11.87
C VAL A 11 14.30 20.55 12.71
N GLU A 12 13.05 21.00 12.61
CA GLU A 12 12.53 22.17 13.32
C GLU A 12 12.62 22.00 14.84
N ASN A 13 12.28 20.80 15.33
CA ASN A 13 12.31 20.45 16.75
C ASN A 13 13.61 19.77 17.19
N ARG A 14 14.57 19.58 16.27
CA ARG A 14 15.85 18.90 16.50
C ARG A 14 15.70 17.50 17.11
N VAL A 15 14.73 16.73 16.65
CA VAL A 15 14.52 15.35 17.10
C VAL A 15 15.48 14.42 16.37
N MET A 16 16.36 13.75 17.10
CA MET A 16 17.31 12.79 16.51
C MET A 16 16.59 11.57 15.95
N CYS A 17 17.05 11.09 14.79
CA CYS A 17 16.59 9.83 14.20
C CYS A 17 17.15 8.63 14.99
N SER A 18 16.33 7.61 15.18
CA SER A 18 16.67 6.35 15.86
C SER A 18 16.17 5.14 15.06
N SER A 19 16.48 3.93 15.52
CA SER A 19 15.94 2.70 14.94
C SER A 19 14.41 2.61 14.98
N ASP A 20 13.77 3.34 15.91
CA ASP A 20 12.33 3.32 16.13
C ASP A 20 11.60 4.47 15.40
N THR A 21 12.35 5.29 14.65
CA THR A 21 11.75 6.40 13.90
C THR A 21 10.88 5.87 12.76
N VAL A 22 9.59 6.22 12.79
CA VAL A 22 8.65 5.88 11.73
C VAL A 22 8.90 6.76 10.51
N MET A 23 9.14 6.13 9.36
CA MET A 23 9.44 6.81 8.10
C MET A 23 8.31 6.66 7.08
N ARG A 24 8.12 7.67 6.23
CA ARG A 24 7.21 7.58 5.08
C ARG A 24 7.88 6.78 3.96
N ILE A 25 7.40 5.56 3.72
CA ILE A 25 7.96 4.65 2.71
C ILE A 25 7.32 4.78 1.31
N ALA A 26 6.35 5.68 1.15
CA ALA A 26 5.69 5.99 -0.11
C ALA A 26 5.23 4.73 -0.89
N SER A 27 5.64 4.58 -2.14
CA SER A 27 5.20 3.48 -3.01
C SER A 27 5.62 2.08 -2.55
N ILE A 28 6.56 1.96 -1.61
CA ILE A 28 6.92 0.65 -1.01
C ILE A 28 5.70 0.03 -0.31
N SER A 29 4.77 0.86 0.19
CA SER A 29 3.51 0.37 0.79
C SER A 29 2.69 -0.53 -0.16
N LYS A 30 2.82 -0.37 -1.48
CA LYS A 30 2.08 -1.18 -2.47
C LYS A 30 2.40 -2.66 -2.37
N SER A 31 3.65 -3.02 -2.07
CA SER A 31 4.04 -4.43 -1.91
C SER A 31 3.32 -5.09 -0.74
N ILE A 32 3.14 -4.36 0.37
CA ILE A 32 2.39 -4.84 1.53
C ILE A 32 0.90 -4.98 1.18
N THR A 33 0.33 -4.00 0.48
CA THR A 33 -1.06 -4.09 -0.02
C THR A 33 -1.25 -5.31 -0.91
N MET A 34 -0.32 -5.59 -1.83
CA MET A 34 -0.39 -6.76 -2.72
C MET A 34 -0.27 -8.09 -1.95
N ALA A 35 0.51 -8.15 -0.87
CA ALA A 35 0.56 -9.33 -0.02
C ALA A 35 -0.81 -9.63 0.63
N ALA A 36 -1.53 -8.57 1.07
CA ALA A 36 -2.88 -8.72 1.59
C ALA A 36 -3.87 -9.18 0.51
N VAL A 37 -3.78 -8.61 -0.70
CA VAL A 37 -4.58 -9.03 -1.87
C VAL A 37 -4.34 -10.51 -2.19
N ALA A 38 -3.08 -10.96 -2.23
CA ALA A 38 -2.74 -12.35 -2.50
C ALA A 38 -3.36 -13.31 -1.47
N LYS A 39 -3.36 -12.94 -0.17
CA LYS A 39 -4.01 -13.74 0.88
C LYS A 39 -5.54 -13.83 0.70
N LEU A 40 -6.19 -12.75 0.27
CA LEU A 40 -7.63 -12.76 -0.01
C LEU A 40 -7.96 -13.61 -1.24
N TRP A 41 -7.08 -13.58 -2.25
CA TRP A 41 -7.20 -14.41 -3.45
C TRP A 41 -7.05 -15.90 -3.15
N GLU A 42 -6.02 -16.28 -2.38
CA GLU A 42 -5.85 -17.67 -1.90
C GLU A 42 -7.06 -18.17 -1.10
N GLN A 43 -7.74 -17.29 -0.36
CA GLN A 43 -8.95 -17.60 0.41
C GLN A 43 -10.24 -17.62 -0.42
N GLY A 44 -10.18 -17.33 -1.73
CA GLY A 44 -11.36 -17.22 -2.59
C GLY A 44 -12.27 -16.03 -2.26
N LYS A 45 -11.80 -15.06 -1.47
CA LYS A 45 -12.57 -13.86 -1.08
C LYS A 45 -12.43 -12.71 -2.06
N LEU A 46 -11.37 -12.73 -2.86
CA LEU A 46 -11.09 -11.78 -3.93
C LEU A 46 -10.67 -12.56 -5.17
N ASP A 47 -11.09 -12.10 -6.34
CA ASP A 47 -10.69 -12.63 -7.64
C ASP A 47 -10.19 -11.45 -8.48
N VAL A 48 -8.92 -11.52 -8.87
CA VAL A 48 -8.23 -10.42 -9.58
C VAL A 48 -8.63 -10.32 -11.04
N ASP A 49 -9.25 -11.37 -11.59
CA ASP A 49 -9.74 -11.39 -12.96
C ASP A 49 -11.20 -10.90 -13.07
N LYS A 50 -11.88 -10.73 -11.92
CA LYS A 50 -13.23 -10.15 -11.87
C LYS A 50 -13.21 -8.62 -11.99
N PRO A 51 -14.25 -8.02 -12.57
CA PRO A 51 -14.40 -6.56 -12.59
C PRO A 51 -14.47 -6.02 -11.15
N VAL A 52 -13.88 -4.85 -10.92
CA VAL A 52 -13.85 -4.21 -9.59
C VAL A 52 -15.24 -3.99 -9.00
N GLN A 53 -16.26 -3.85 -9.85
CA GLN A 53 -17.66 -3.68 -9.49
C GLN A 53 -18.24 -4.86 -8.69
N GLU A 54 -17.67 -6.06 -8.83
CA GLU A 54 -18.04 -7.21 -7.98
C GLU A 54 -17.84 -6.90 -6.49
N TYR A 55 -16.77 -6.17 -6.18
CA TYR A 55 -16.37 -5.83 -4.81
C TYR A 55 -16.76 -4.41 -4.41
N VAL A 56 -16.86 -3.50 -5.38
CA VAL A 56 -17.22 -2.10 -5.18
C VAL A 56 -18.34 -1.71 -6.17
N PRO A 57 -19.60 -2.07 -5.89
CA PRO A 57 -20.71 -1.91 -6.85
C PRO A 57 -20.98 -0.46 -7.29
N SER A 58 -20.60 0.51 -6.46
CA SER A 58 -20.72 1.94 -6.78
C SER A 58 -19.63 2.45 -7.73
N PHE A 59 -18.62 1.64 -8.05
CA PHE A 59 -17.54 2.06 -8.94
C PHE A 59 -18.06 2.11 -10.38
N PRO A 60 -17.97 3.27 -11.07
CA PRO A 60 -18.57 3.42 -12.40
C PRO A 60 -17.90 2.50 -13.42
N GLN A 61 -18.68 2.00 -14.36
CA GLN A 61 -18.15 1.30 -15.54
C GLN A 61 -17.32 2.28 -16.38
N LYS A 62 -16.12 1.86 -16.78
CA LYS A 62 -15.20 2.69 -17.56
C LYS A 62 -15.02 2.09 -18.92
N PHE A 63 -15.25 2.88 -19.97
CA PHE A 63 -15.04 2.42 -21.33
C PHE A 63 -13.66 2.86 -21.83
N TYR A 64 -12.88 1.92 -22.36
CA TYR A 64 -11.62 2.20 -23.04
C TYR A 64 -11.68 1.71 -24.48
N GLY A 65 -11.55 2.63 -25.45
CA GLY A 65 -11.63 2.30 -26.87
C GLY A 65 -12.99 1.72 -27.32
N GLY A 66 -14.09 2.11 -26.66
CA GLY A 66 -15.43 1.62 -26.97
C GLY A 66 -15.78 0.25 -26.38
N LYS A 67 -14.87 -0.36 -25.62
CA LYS A 67 -15.12 -1.57 -24.84
C LYS A 67 -15.27 -1.20 -23.36
N PRO A 68 -16.20 -1.82 -22.62
CA PRO A 68 -16.32 -1.65 -21.18
C PRO A 68 -15.10 -2.18 -20.42
#